data_AF-A0A9E2QE99-F1
#
_entry.id   AF-A0A9E2QE99-F1
#
_cell.length_a   1.000
_cell.length_b   1.000
_cell.length_c   1.000
_cell.angle_alpha   90.00
_cell.angle_beta   90.00
_cell.angle_gamma   90.00
#
_symmetry.space_group_name_H-M   'P 1'
#
loop_
_entity.id
_entity.type
_entity.pdbx_description
1 polymer ?
#
loop_
_entity_poly.entity_id
_entity_poly.type
_entity_poly.pdbx_seq_one_letter_code
_entity_poly.pdbx_strand_id
1 'polypeptide(L)'
;MGRKRHILYIVIAIIALSAIYLIVHNRPEKSPPLNEFEKNIPHVTPQQFDKKKVHLYFADKDNSFLIAEERVIPQSPDPAEFGKAIIEALIKGPLEGLMRTIPVDTTLSAFYVTQDGIA
;
A
#
# COMPACT_ATOMS: atom_id res chain seq x y z
N MET A 1 17.26 -52.42 -0.71
CA MET A 1 17.52 -51.34 0.28
C MET A 1 17.61 -49.91 -0.32
N GLY A 2 17.24 -49.66 -1.58
CA GLY A 2 17.35 -48.31 -2.21
C GLY A 2 16.08 -47.46 -2.22
N ARG A 3 14.89 -48.07 -2.38
CA ARG A 3 13.63 -47.35 -2.64
C ARG A 3 13.19 -46.41 -1.51
N LYS A 4 13.43 -46.79 -0.24
CA LYS A 4 13.12 -45.96 0.93
C LYS A 4 14.05 -44.74 1.06
N ARG A 5 15.30 -44.87 0.61
CA ARG A 5 16.28 -43.76 0.62
C ARG A 5 15.95 -42.73 -0.45
N HIS A 6 15.49 -43.15 -1.62
CA HIS A 6 15.02 -42.23 -2.66
C HIS A 6 13.78 -41.44 -2.22
N ILE A 7 12.83 -42.10 -1.54
CA ILE A 7 11.65 -41.41 -0.97
C ILE A 7 12.09 -40.33 0.04
N LEU A 8 13.06 -40.64 0.90
CA LEU A 8 13.61 -39.67 1.85
C LEU A 8 14.23 -38.45 1.15
N TYR A 9 15.01 -38.65 0.09
CA TYR A 9 15.62 -37.54 -0.65
C TYR A 9 14.58 -36.67 -1.38
N ILE A 10 13.51 -37.26 -1.92
CA ILE A 10 12.43 -36.52 -2.57
C ILE A 10 11.72 -35.61 -1.56
N VAL A 11 11.43 -36.10 -0.37
CA VAL A 11 10.77 -35.30 0.69
C VAL A 11 11.66 -34.12 1.11
N ILE A 12 12.96 -34.35 1.30
CA ILE A 12 13.91 -33.28 1.65
C ILE A 12 14.00 -32.24 0.53
N ALA A 13 14.01 -32.65 -0.74
CA ALA A 13 14.04 -31.75 -1.88
C ALA A 13 12.78 -30.87 -1.96
N ILE A 14 11.60 -31.42 -1.66
CA ILE A 14 10.34 -30.66 -1.63
C ILE A 14 10.35 -29.62 -0.51
N ILE A 15 10.83 -29.98 0.68
CA ILE A 15 10.94 -29.06 1.82
C ILE A 15 11.95 -27.93 1.52
N ALA A 16 13.07 -28.25 0.88
CA ALA A 16 14.06 -27.24 0.49
C ALA A 16 13.49 -26.27 -0.56
N LEU A 17 12.77 -26.79 -1.57
CA LEU A 17 12.12 -25.96 -2.59
C LEU A 17 11.02 -25.07 -2.00
N SER A 18 10.21 -25.58 -1.08
CA SER A 18 9.16 -24.78 -0.43
C SER A 18 9.75 -23.69 0.46
N ALA A 19 10.83 -23.99 1.21
CA ALA A 19 11.54 -22.98 2.01
C ALA A 19 12.15 -21.87 1.13
N ILE A 20 12.77 -22.23 0.01
CA ILE A 20 13.30 -21.26 -0.96
C ILE A 20 12.16 -20.42 -1.55
N TYR A 21 11.04 -21.04 -1.91
CA TYR A 21 9.87 -20.33 -2.44
C TYR A 21 9.34 -19.29 -1.45
N LEU A 22 9.21 -19.66 -0.18
CA LEU A 22 8.78 -18.74 0.88
C LEU A 22 9.77 -17.58 1.08
N ILE A 23 11.08 -17.81 1.02
CA ILE A 23 12.09 -16.76 1.14
C ILE A 23 12.03 -15.79 -0.05
N VAL A 24 11.75 -16.27 -1.26
CA VAL A 24 11.62 -15.42 -2.45
C VAL A 24 10.34 -14.58 -2.40
N HIS A 25 9.21 -15.17 -1.99
CA HIS A 25 7.94 -14.45 -1.92
C HIS A 25 7.84 -13.50 -0.73
N ASN A 26 8.53 -13.79 0.37
CA ASN A 26 8.52 -12.95 1.57
C ASN A 26 9.70 -11.97 1.62
N ARG A 27 10.32 -11.63 0.48
CA ARG A 27 11.38 -10.63 0.46
C ARG A 27 10.78 -9.26 0.77
N PRO A 28 11.12 -8.62 1.90
CA PRO A 28 10.83 -7.21 2.06
C PRO A 28 11.56 -6.48 0.94
N GLU A 29 10.82 -5.65 0.21
CA GLU A 29 11.33 -4.79 -0.85
C GLU A 29 12.55 -4.03 -0.31
N LYS A 30 13.74 -4.44 -0.73
CA LYS A 30 14.97 -3.73 -0.38
C LYS A 30 14.95 -2.44 -1.18
N SER A 31 14.49 -1.38 -0.53
CA SER A 31 14.58 -0.02 -1.04
C SER A 31 16.03 0.28 -1.48
N PRO A 32 16.23 0.89 -2.66
CA PRO A 32 17.57 1.20 -3.17
C PRO A 32 18.37 2.03 -2.16
N PRO A 33 19.71 1.90 -2.12
CA PRO A 33 20.53 2.74 -1.26
C PRO A 33 20.33 4.22 -1.64
N LEU A 34 19.90 5.02 -0.67
CA LEU A 34 19.74 6.46 -0.81
C LEU A 34 21.10 7.10 -1.08
N ASN A 35 21.19 7.86 -2.17
CA ASN A 35 22.40 8.54 -2.59
C ASN A 35 22.85 9.54 -1.52
N GLU A 36 24.16 9.65 -1.30
CA GLU A 36 24.84 10.56 -0.35
C GLU A 36 24.49 12.06 -0.50
N PHE A 37 23.65 12.44 -1.47
CA PHE A 37 23.14 13.79 -1.65
C PHE A 37 22.17 14.25 -0.55
N GLU A 38 21.66 13.36 0.30
CA GLU A 38 20.80 13.72 1.45
C GLU A 38 21.58 14.21 2.68
N LYS A 39 22.92 14.06 2.72
CA LYS A 39 23.74 14.30 3.91
C LYS A 39 23.83 15.77 4.35
N ASN A 40 23.43 16.72 3.49
CA ASN A 40 23.57 18.17 3.74
C ASN A 40 22.24 18.94 3.83
N ILE A 41 21.10 18.26 3.90
CA ILE A 41 19.82 18.90 4.22
C ILE A 41 19.70 18.90 5.74
N PRO A 42 19.37 20.02 6.41
CA PRO A 42 19.04 20.01 7.83
C PRO A 42 18.06 18.88 8.09
N HIS A 43 18.36 18.01 9.04
CA HIS A 43 17.51 16.89 9.45
C HIS A 43 16.13 17.41 9.89
N VAL A 44 15.23 17.63 8.93
CA VAL A 44 13.80 17.53 9.17
C VAL A 44 13.59 16.04 9.29
N THR A 45 13.56 15.53 10.52
CA THR A 45 13.16 14.15 10.81
C THR A 45 11.93 13.86 9.96
N PRO A 46 11.97 12.94 8.97
CA PRO A 46 10.76 12.49 8.33
C PRO A 46 9.91 11.99 9.49
N GLN A 47 8.81 12.67 9.81
CA GLN A 47 7.79 12.07 10.64
C GLN A 47 7.47 10.77 9.92
N GLN A 48 7.92 9.66 10.52
CA GLN A 48 7.68 8.34 10.00
C GLN A 48 6.21 8.07 10.28
N PHE A 49 5.35 8.63 9.42
CA PHE A 49 3.93 8.38 9.45
C PHE A 49 3.75 6.88 9.27
N ASP A 50 3.10 6.25 10.24
CA ASP A 50 2.71 4.85 10.12
C ASP A 50 1.91 4.67 8.83
N LYS A 51 2.10 3.57 8.11
CA LYS A 51 1.34 3.32 6.88
C LYS A 51 0.06 2.58 7.21
N LYS A 52 -1.07 3.06 6.73
CA LYS A 52 -2.38 2.40 6.92
C LYS A 52 -2.93 1.90 5.59
N LYS A 53 -3.44 0.67 5.60
CA LYS A 53 -4.25 0.13 4.51
C LYS A 53 -5.68 0.65 4.65
N VAL A 54 -6.20 1.29 3.60
CA VAL A 54 -7.55 1.82 3.52
C VAL A 54 -8.26 1.29 2.28
N HIS A 55 -9.59 1.38 2.27
CA HIS A 55 -10.40 1.11 1.09
C HIS A 55 -10.83 2.43 0.45
N LEU A 56 -10.51 2.61 -0.82
CA LEU A 56 -10.96 3.72 -1.63
C LEU A 56 -11.99 3.22 -2.63
N TYR A 57 -13.11 3.92 -2.75
CA TYR A 57 -14.24 3.46 -3.55
C TYR A 57 -14.29 4.18 -4.89
N PHE A 58 -14.26 3.40 -5.96
CA PHE A 58 -14.32 3.86 -7.34
C PHE A 58 -15.49 3.18 -8.05
N ALA A 59 -15.96 3.76 -9.15
CA ALA A 59 -17.03 3.17 -9.93
C ALA A 59 -16.53 1.97 -10.73
N ASP A 60 -17.40 1.00 -10.97
CA ASP A 60 -17.19 0.00 -12.02
C ASP A 60 -17.28 0.62 -13.42
N LYS A 61 -17.03 -0.17 -14.47
CA LYS A 61 -17.00 0.33 -15.86
C LYS A 61 -18.34 0.89 -16.34
N ASP A 62 -19.44 0.40 -15.77
CA ASP A 62 -20.80 0.81 -16.10
C ASP A 62 -21.32 1.91 -15.16
N ASN A 63 -20.47 2.42 -14.26
CA ASN A 63 -20.81 3.41 -13.23
C ASN A 63 -22.04 3.05 -12.37
N SER A 64 -22.32 1.76 -12.22
CA SER A 64 -23.50 1.23 -11.53
C SER A 64 -23.21 0.88 -10.08
N PHE A 65 -21.97 0.52 -9.77
CA PHE A 65 -21.57 0.09 -8.43
C PHE A 65 -20.25 0.72 -7.99
N LEU A 66 -20.08 0.86 -6.67
CA LEU A 66 -18.81 1.21 -6.07
C LEU A 66 -18.02 -0.06 -5.73
N ILE A 67 -16.77 -0.11 -6.20
CA ILE A 67 -15.81 -1.17 -5.94
C ILE A 67 -14.71 -0.63 -5.03
N ALA A 68 -14.41 -1.36 -3.97
CA ALA A 68 -13.32 -1.04 -3.05
C ALA A 68 -11.97 -1.42 -3.65
N GLU A 69 -11.06 -0.46 -3.68
CA GLU A 69 -9.64 -0.65 -3.99
C GLU A 69 -8.82 -0.48 -2.70
N GLU A 70 -7.95 -1.42 -2.40
CA GLU A 70 -7.04 -1.31 -1.25
C GLU A 70 -5.86 -0.39 -1.57
N ARG A 71 -5.66 0.65 -0.75
CA ARG A 71 -4.58 1.64 -0.89
C ARG A 71 -3.79 1.72 0.41
N VAL A 72 -2.46 1.78 0.31
CA VAL A 72 -1.61 2.11 1.46
C VAL A 72 -1.35 3.62 1.46
N ILE A 73 -1.78 4.31 2.50
CA ILE A 73 -1.66 5.77 2.65
C ILE A 73 -0.89 6.07 3.95
N PRO A 74 -0.01 7.10 3.98
CA PRO A 74 0.56 7.60 5.23
C PRO A 74 -0.54 7.99 6.22
N GLN A 75 -0.47 7.45 7.44
CA GLN A 75 -1.39 7.75 8.52
C GLN A 75 -0.84 8.92 9.33
N SER A 76 -1.48 10.08 9.19
CA SER A 76 -1.28 11.19 10.12
C SER A 76 -2.02 10.89 11.43
N PRO A 77 -1.46 11.25 12.60
CA PRO A 77 -2.20 11.24 13.86
C PRO A 77 -3.30 12.32 13.89
N ASP A 78 -3.21 13.35 13.05
CA ASP A 78 -4.27 14.33 12.85
C ASP A 78 -5.33 13.79 11.86
N PRO A 79 -6.59 13.60 12.30
CA PRO A 79 -7.68 13.15 11.43
C PRO A 79 -7.89 14.03 10.20
N ALA A 80 -7.68 15.35 10.31
CA ALA A 80 -7.86 16.26 9.19
C ALA A 80 -6.81 16.02 8.09
N GLU A 81 -5.54 15.92 8.47
CA GLU A 81 -4.46 15.59 7.52
C GLU A 81 -4.63 14.18 6.91
N PHE A 82 -5.07 13.19 7.71
CA PHE A 82 -5.31 11.86 7.19
C PHE A 82 -6.50 11.82 6.21
N GLY A 83 -7.60 12.51 6.54
CA GLY A 83 -8.77 12.62 5.67
C GLY A 83 -8.46 13.38 4.38
N LYS A 84 -7.69 14.46 4.46
CA LYS A 84 -7.14 15.17 3.29
C LYS A 84 -6.39 14.22 2.36
N ALA A 85 -5.47 13.41 2.89
CA ALA A 85 -4.72 12.44 2.11
C ALA A 85 -5.62 11.37 1.44
N ILE A 86 -6.71 10.96 2.10
CA ILE A 86 -7.72 10.05 1.52
C ILE A 86 -8.44 10.72 0.34
N ILE A 87 -8.91 11.97 0.49
CA ILE A 87 -9.61 12.70 -0.58
C ILE A 87 -8.68 12.95 -1.77
N GLU A 88 -7.44 13.36 -1.52
CA GLU A 88 -6.43 13.53 -2.58
C GLU A 88 -6.16 12.21 -3.33
N ALA A 89 -6.15 11.08 -2.61
CA ALA A 89 -5.99 9.77 -3.21
C ALA A 89 -7.19 9.35 -4.09
N LEU A 90 -8.41 9.80 -3.76
CA LEU A 90 -9.61 9.62 -4.61
C LEU A 90 -9.56 10.52 -5.85
N ILE A 91 -9.16 11.79 -5.70
CA ILE A 91 -8.97 12.73 -6.82
C ILE A 91 -7.94 12.17 -7.82
N LYS A 92 -6.82 11.64 -7.30
CA LYS A 92 -5.78 10.99 -8.12
C LYS A 92 -6.34 9.83 -8.95
N GLY A 93 -7.38 9.18 -8.46
CA GLY A 93 -8.14 8.14 -9.16
C GLY A 93 -7.75 6.71 -8.77
N PRO A 94 -8.37 5.71 -9.42
CA PRO A 94 -8.05 4.31 -9.22
C PRO A 94 -6.69 3.96 -9.84
N LEU A 95 -6.08 2.88 -9.34
CA LEU A 95 -4.82 2.36 -9.88
C LEU A 95 -5.05 1.58 -11.18
N GLU A 96 -6.07 0.72 -11.23
CA GLU A 96 -6.33 -0.13 -12.39
C GLU A 96 -7.82 -0.38 -12.65
N GLY A 97 -8.23 -0.27 -13.92
CA GLY A 97 -9.47 -0.86 -14.45
C GLY A 97 -10.82 -0.30 -13.96
N LEU A 98 -10.83 0.54 -12.92
CA LEU A 98 -12.01 1.19 -12.36
C LEU A 98 -12.18 2.62 -12.89
N MET A 99 -13.39 3.15 -12.71
CA MET A 99 -13.77 4.49 -13.15
C MET A 99 -13.69 5.48 -11.99
N ARG A 100 -13.22 6.70 -12.28
CA ARG A 100 -13.11 7.78 -11.28
C ARG A 100 -14.49 8.16 -10.75
N THR A 101 -14.56 8.39 -9.45
CA THR A 101 -15.74 8.97 -8.77
C THR A 101 -15.60 10.47 -8.55
N ILE A 102 -14.39 11.01 -8.72
CA ILE A 102 -14.07 12.44 -8.64
C ILE A 102 -13.36 12.87 -9.95
N PRO A 103 -13.79 13.96 -10.60
CA PRO A 103 -13.13 14.49 -11.80
C PRO A 103 -11.66 14.83 -11.57
N VAL A 104 -10.82 14.63 -12.60
CA VAL A 104 -9.35 14.83 -12.51
C VAL A 104 -8.95 16.28 -12.20
N ASP A 105 -9.75 17.25 -12.61
CA ASP A 105 -9.48 18.68 -12.40
C ASP A 105 -9.99 19.20 -11.03
N THR A 106 -10.46 18.30 -10.16
CA THR A 106 -10.94 18.65 -8.82
C THR A 106 -9.76 19.06 -7.94
N THR A 107 -9.91 20.17 -7.22
CA THR A 107 -8.94 20.63 -6.22
C THR A 107 -9.58 20.64 -4.83
N LEU A 108 -8.82 20.18 -3.83
CA LEU A 108 -9.27 20.22 -2.43
C LEU A 108 -8.86 21.55 -1.81
N SER A 109 -9.82 22.45 -1.62
CA SER A 109 -9.56 23.78 -1.05
C SER A 109 -9.25 23.73 0.44
N ALA A 110 -10.00 22.91 1.19
CA ALA A 110 -9.82 22.70 2.61
C ALA A 110 -10.47 21.37 3.03
N PHE A 111 -10.00 20.81 4.14
CA PHE A 111 -10.58 19.64 4.79
C PHE A 111 -10.55 19.87 6.30
N TYR A 112 -11.66 19.61 6.97
CA TYR A 112 -11.82 19.83 8.41
C TYR A 112 -12.47 18.59 9.02
N VAL A 113 -12.15 18.32 10.29
CA VAL A 113 -12.86 17.32 11.08
C VAL A 113 -13.33 18.00 12.35
N THR A 114 -14.62 17.97 12.61
CA THR A 114 -15.21 18.53 13.82
C THR A 114 -14.95 17.62 15.03
N GLN A 115 -15.14 18.14 16.24
CA GLN A 115 -14.89 17.37 17.47
C GLN A 115 -15.84 16.16 17.63
N ASP A 116 -17.03 16.22 17.03
CA ASP A 116 -17.99 15.12 16.96
C ASP A 116 -17.71 14.13 15.82
N GLY A 117 -16.63 14.32 15.07
CA GLY A 117 -16.14 13.38 14.06
C GLY A 117 -16.80 13.53 12.69
N ILE A 118 -17.43 14.67 12.40
CA ILE A 118 -17.94 14.99 11.06
C ILE A 118 -16.77 15.52 10.23
N ALA A 119 -16.63 15.01 9.01
CA ALA A 119 -15.65 15.43 8.02
C ALA A 119 -16.33 16.17 6.85
#